data_AF-A0A7J9UVF1-F1
#
_entry.id   AF-A0A7J9UVF1-F1
#
_cell.length_a   1.000
_cell.length_b   1.000
_cell.length_c   1.000
_cell.angle_alpha   90.00
_cell.angle_beta   90.00
_cell.angle_gamma   90.00
#
_symmetry.space_group_name_H-M   'P 1'
#
loop_
_entity.id
_entity.type
_entity.pdbx_description
1 polymer ?
#
loop_
_entity_poly.entity_id
_entity_poly.type
_entity_poly.pdbx_seq_one_letter_code
_entity_poly.pdbx_strand_id
1 'polypeptide(L)'
;VLLALILTGALYAVLAPRPAEAQQPTANAQDIQQGRALFQANCSTCHGLNAEGTDVAPSLIGVGAASVDFQVSTGRMPMANNSPQAEKKTPQFNEEQTAQLAAYVASLAPGPAVPAADQVDPAGGNPATGMALFRTNCAMCHNAVGAGGALSEGKYAPPLYESTPTQIYEAMLTGPQSMPVFNEANISPQGKQDIIAYLMEQREPSPGGANLGSLGPVSEAIWAFVIGIGGLIGMAVWIGARSS
;
A
#
# COMPACT_ATOMS: atom_id res chain seq x y z
N VAL A 1 -42.02 28.15 -33.34
CA VAL A 1 -41.64 27.69 -31.97
C VAL A 1 -41.32 26.20 -31.96
N LEU A 2 -42.25 25.32 -32.35
CA LEU A 2 -42.03 23.87 -32.36
C LEU A 2 -40.84 23.42 -33.24
N LEU A 3 -40.73 23.98 -34.46
CA LEU A 3 -39.63 23.67 -35.38
C LEU A 3 -38.26 24.14 -34.85
N ALA A 4 -38.24 25.28 -34.15
CA ALA A 4 -37.03 25.82 -33.54
C ALA A 4 -36.56 24.96 -32.35
N LEU A 5 -37.51 24.43 -31.56
CA LEU A 5 -37.23 23.54 -30.43
C LEU A 5 -36.71 22.16 -30.89
N ILE A 6 -37.23 21.65 -32.01
CA ILE A 6 -36.76 20.39 -32.59
C ILE A 6 -35.34 20.56 -33.13
N LEU A 7 -35.06 21.68 -33.81
CA LEU A 7 -33.72 21.99 -34.33
C LEU A 7 -32.70 22.16 -33.21
N THR A 8 -33.01 22.87 -32.14
CA THR A 8 -32.10 23.02 -31.00
C THR A 8 -31.91 21.70 -30.24
N GLY A 9 -32.95 20.89 -30.08
CA GLY A 9 -32.84 19.55 -29.48
C GLY A 9 -31.97 18.59 -30.29
N ALA A 10 -32.12 18.59 -31.62
CA ALA A 10 -31.31 17.76 -32.52
C ALA A 10 -29.85 18.21 -32.55
N LEU A 11 -29.60 19.53 -32.55
CA LEU A 11 -28.25 20.06 -32.51
C LEU A 11 -27.55 19.74 -31.19
N TYR A 12 -28.28 19.82 -30.07
CA TYR A 12 -27.76 19.45 -28.76
C TYR A 12 -27.46 17.95 -28.66
N ALA A 13 -28.28 17.07 -29.24
CA ALA A 13 -28.01 15.62 -29.23
C ALA A 13 -26.75 15.22 -30.03
N VAL A 14 -26.42 15.96 -31.09
CA VAL A 14 -25.22 15.70 -31.92
C VAL A 14 -23.95 16.31 -31.29
N LEU A 15 -24.08 17.46 -30.61
CA LEU A 15 -22.97 18.18 -29.99
C LEU A 15 -22.76 17.82 -28.51
N ALA A 16 -23.71 17.11 -27.89
CA ALA A 16 -23.58 16.67 -26.52
C ALA A 16 -22.36 15.72 -26.41
N PRO A 17 -21.44 15.98 -25.47
CA PRO A 17 -20.40 15.03 -25.18
C PRO A 17 -21.07 13.72 -24.76
N ARG A 18 -20.77 12.64 -25.50
CA ARG A 18 -21.15 11.30 -25.07
C ARG A 18 -20.56 11.11 -23.67
N PRO A 19 -21.31 10.60 -22.68
CA PRO A 19 -20.67 10.15 -21.46
C PRO A 19 -19.58 9.17 -21.91
N ALA A 20 -18.34 9.46 -21.54
CA ALA A 20 -17.30 8.47 -21.65
C ALA A 20 -17.77 7.29 -20.80
N GLU A 21 -18.19 6.20 -21.45
CA GLU A 21 -18.15 4.91 -20.81
C GLU A 21 -16.68 4.71 -20.46
N ALA A 22 -16.36 5.03 -19.20
CA ALA A 22 -15.17 4.51 -18.58
C ALA A 22 -15.30 3.00 -18.72
N GLN A 23 -14.58 2.43 -19.68
CA GLN A 23 -14.26 1.02 -19.71
C GLN A 23 -13.40 0.76 -18.47
N GLN A 24 -14.07 0.69 -17.32
CA GLN A 24 -13.64 -0.16 -16.24
C GLN A 24 -13.31 -1.50 -16.93
N PRO A 25 -12.11 -2.08 -16.71
CA PRO A 25 -11.92 -3.46 -17.10
C PRO A 25 -12.95 -4.24 -16.28
N THR A 26 -14.09 -4.51 -16.90
CA THR A 26 -15.07 -5.42 -16.35
C THR A 26 -14.32 -6.73 -16.31
N ALA A 27 -13.93 -7.12 -15.10
CA ALA A 27 -13.38 -8.44 -14.88
C ALA A 27 -14.27 -9.41 -15.63
N ASN A 28 -13.65 -10.19 -16.53
CA ASN A 28 -14.45 -10.98 -17.44
C ASN A 28 -15.31 -11.96 -16.60
N ALA A 29 -16.47 -12.37 -17.09
CA ALA A 29 -17.37 -13.23 -16.29
C ALA A 29 -16.68 -14.53 -15.81
N GLN A 30 -15.65 -14.97 -16.54
CA GLN A 30 -14.80 -16.09 -16.19
C GLN A 30 -13.91 -15.78 -14.97
N ASP A 31 -13.30 -14.60 -14.86
CA ASP A 31 -12.46 -14.20 -13.73
C ASP A 31 -13.27 -14.15 -12.43
N ILE A 32 -14.50 -13.63 -12.51
CA ILE A 32 -15.44 -13.61 -11.36
C ILE A 32 -15.80 -15.05 -10.95
N GLN A 33 -16.03 -15.94 -11.93
CA GLN A 33 -16.34 -17.34 -11.66
C GLN A 33 -15.15 -18.09 -11.03
N GLN A 34 -13.93 -17.90 -11.55
CA GLN A 34 -12.72 -18.50 -10.98
C GLN A 34 -12.42 -17.93 -9.60
N GLY A 35 -12.55 -16.61 -9.44
CA GLY A 35 -12.43 -15.91 -8.16
C GLY A 35 -13.40 -16.43 -7.10
N ARG A 36 -14.66 -16.68 -7.48
CA ARG A 36 -15.66 -17.29 -6.59
C ARG A 36 -15.22 -18.71 -6.17
N ALA A 37 -14.71 -19.52 -7.09
CA ALA A 37 -14.24 -20.87 -6.76
C ALA A 37 -13.04 -20.84 -5.80
N LEU A 38 -12.06 -19.96 -6.05
CA LEU A 38 -10.92 -19.74 -5.16
C LEU A 38 -11.38 -19.25 -3.77
N PHE A 39 -12.31 -18.29 -3.73
CA PHE A 39 -12.87 -17.76 -2.50
C PHE A 39 -13.59 -18.83 -1.68
N GLN A 40 -14.42 -19.65 -2.33
CA GLN A 40 -15.13 -20.75 -1.67
C GLN A 40 -14.17 -21.78 -1.08
N ALA A 41 -13.08 -22.10 -1.78
CA ALA A 41 -12.11 -23.08 -1.31
C ALA A 41 -11.21 -22.56 -0.16
N ASN A 42 -10.91 -21.25 -0.12
CA ASN A 42 -9.84 -20.73 0.75
C ASN A 42 -10.27 -19.68 1.79
N CYS A 43 -11.38 -18.97 1.55
CA CYS A 43 -11.76 -17.79 2.35
C CYS A 43 -13.11 -17.95 3.05
N SER A 44 -14.01 -18.76 2.48
CA SER A 44 -15.41 -18.86 2.91
C SER A 44 -15.62 -19.35 4.34
N THR A 45 -14.66 -20.12 4.87
CA THR A 45 -14.73 -20.62 6.26
C THR A 45 -14.74 -19.49 7.27
N CYS A 46 -14.01 -18.40 7.01
CA CYS A 46 -13.94 -17.24 7.89
C CYS A 46 -14.86 -16.11 7.43
N HIS A 47 -14.91 -15.84 6.13
CA HIS A 47 -15.65 -14.69 5.58
C HIS A 47 -17.08 -15.02 5.14
N GLY A 48 -17.57 -16.24 5.34
CA GLY A 48 -18.90 -16.68 4.89
C GLY A 48 -18.91 -17.14 3.43
N LEU A 49 -19.94 -17.90 3.03
CA LEU A 49 -20.03 -18.51 1.70
C LEU A 49 -20.19 -17.48 0.56
N ASN A 50 -20.71 -16.31 0.88
CA ASN A 50 -20.96 -15.19 -0.04
C ASN A 50 -20.19 -13.93 0.37
N ALA A 51 -19.13 -14.08 1.19
CA ALA A 51 -18.33 -12.99 1.73
C ALA A 51 -19.09 -12.02 2.66
N GLU A 52 -20.22 -12.46 3.21
CA GLU A 52 -21.09 -11.71 4.12
C GLU A 52 -20.46 -11.44 5.50
N GLY A 53 -19.38 -12.15 5.83
CA GLY A 53 -18.72 -12.11 7.13
C GLY A 53 -19.29 -13.14 8.11
N THR A 54 -18.56 -13.37 9.18
CA THR A 54 -18.97 -14.20 10.33
C THR A 54 -18.49 -13.54 11.62
N ASP A 55 -18.71 -14.19 12.77
CA ASP A 55 -18.10 -13.77 14.04
C ASP A 55 -16.57 -13.91 14.05
N VAL A 56 -15.99 -14.66 13.10
CA VAL A 56 -14.54 -14.90 12.99
C VAL A 56 -13.85 -13.83 12.14
N ALA A 57 -14.46 -13.41 11.04
CA ALA A 57 -13.87 -12.45 10.12
C ALA A 57 -14.93 -11.52 9.50
N PRO A 58 -14.56 -10.27 9.20
CA PRO A 58 -15.52 -9.28 8.73
C PRO A 58 -16.08 -9.60 7.34
N SER A 59 -17.17 -8.94 6.99
CA SER A 59 -17.68 -8.93 5.62
C SER A 59 -16.63 -8.37 4.66
N LEU A 60 -16.55 -8.95 3.46
CA LEU A 60 -15.77 -8.38 2.36
C LEU A 60 -16.64 -7.64 1.34
N ILE A 61 -17.95 -7.55 1.56
CA ILE A 61 -18.84 -6.83 0.66
C ILE A 61 -18.54 -5.33 0.77
N GLY A 62 -18.14 -4.71 -0.35
CA GLY A 62 -17.87 -3.28 -0.45
C GLY A 62 -16.46 -2.85 -0.04
N VAL A 63 -15.58 -3.78 0.35
CA VAL A 63 -14.17 -3.44 0.67
C VAL A 63 -13.35 -3.05 -0.56
N GLY A 64 -13.82 -3.42 -1.76
CA GLY A 64 -13.20 -3.10 -3.05
C GLY A 64 -12.09 -4.07 -3.47
N ALA A 65 -11.78 -4.06 -4.77
CA ALA A 65 -10.74 -4.88 -5.39
C ALA A 65 -9.35 -4.56 -4.82
N ALA A 66 -9.03 -3.28 -4.61
CA ALA A 66 -7.72 -2.85 -4.09
C ALA A 66 -7.42 -3.42 -2.69
N SER A 67 -8.45 -3.56 -1.84
CA SER A 67 -8.25 -4.15 -0.51
C SER A 67 -7.90 -5.62 -0.59
N VAL A 68 -8.53 -6.35 -1.51
CA VAL A 68 -8.26 -7.77 -1.73
C VAL A 68 -6.89 -7.96 -2.35
N ASP A 69 -6.57 -7.21 -3.41
CA ASP A 69 -5.26 -7.26 -4.04
C ASP A 69 -4.16 -7.00 -3.01
N PHE A 70 -4.23 -5.88 -2.28
CA PHE A 70 -3.23 -5.55 -1.27
C PHE A 70 -3.04 -6.66 -0.22
N GLN A 71 -4.13 -7.18 0.35
CA GLN A 71 -4.01 -8.16 1.43
C GLN A 71 -3.49 -9.51 0.92
N VAL A 72 -3.88 -9.93 -0.29
CA VAL A 72 -3.51 -11.23 -0.87
C VAL A 72 -2.13 -11.17 -1.53
N SER A 73 -1.83 -10.11 -2.30
CA SER A 73 -0.55 -9.91 -2.98
C SER A 73 0.60 -9.64 -2.00
N THR A 74 0.31 -9.09 -0.82
CA THR A 74 1.30 -8.99 0.27
C THR A 74 1.38 -10.26 1.13
N GLY A 75 0.53 -11.25 0.88
CA GLY A 75 0.47 -12.51 1.61
C GLY A 75 -0.09 -12.41 3.03
N ARG A 76 -0.63 -11.26 3.43
CA ARG A 76 -1.27 -11.08 4.75
C ARG A 76 -2.52 -11.93 4.89
N MET A 77 -3.32 -11.97 3.84
CA MET A 77 -4.48 -12.84 3.70
C MET A 77 -4.15 -14.01 2.77
N PRO A 78 -4.60 -15.23 3.09
CA PRO A 78 -5.35 -15.63 4.30
C PRO A 78 -4.47 -15.56 5.56
N MET A 79 -5.00 -15.10 6.70
CA MET A 79 -4.23 -15.00 7.94
C MET A 79 -3.78 -16.37 8.46
N ALA A 80 -2.57 -16.46 9.03
CA ALA A 80 -2.06 -17.70 9.61
C ALA A 80 -2.52 -17.93 11.06
N ASN A 81 -2.79 -16.86 11.81
CA ASN A 81 -3.17 -16.88 13.22
C ASN A 81 -3.90 -15.58 13.60
N ASN A 82 -4.40 -15.50 14.84
CA ASN A 82 -5.08 -14.32 15.39
C ASN A 82 -4.09 -13.36 16.07
N SER A 83 -3.01 -12.99 15.38
CA SER A 83 -2.05 -11.98 15.86
C SER A 83 -2.71 -10.59 15.91
N PRO A 84 -2.25 -9.65 16.78
CA PRO A 84 -2.76 -8.26 16.82
C PRO A 84 -2.73 -7.54 15.47
N GLN A 85 -1.88 -7.98 14.55
CA GLN A 85 -1.75 -7.48 13.18
C GLN A 85 -1.42 -8.65 12.24
N ALA A 86 -2.02 -8.67 11.05
CA ALA A 86 -1.70 -9.65 10.02
C ALA A 86 -0.28 -9.38 9.47
N GLU A 87 0.61 -10.34 9.67
CA GLU A 87 2.00 -10.29 9.23
C GLU A 87 2.12 -10.51 7.72
N LYS A 88 3.12 -9.86 7.10
CA LYS A 88 3.50 -10.14 5.71
C LYS A 88 4.06 -11.56 5.64
N LYS A 89 3.60 -12.34 4.66
CA LYS A 89 4.08 -13.70 4.38
C LYS A 89 4.36 -13.84 2.89
N THR A 90 4.93 -14.97 2.50
CA THR A 90 4.95 -15.36 1.08
C THR A 90 3.49 -15.48 0.58
N PRO A 91 3.13 -14.80 -0.51
CA PRO A 91 1.79 -14.91 -1.09
C PRO A 91 1.47 -16.37 -1.44
N GLN A 92 0.27 -16.81 -1.06
CA GLN A 92 -0.22 -18.17 -1.39
C GLN A 92 -0.80 -18.25 -2.80
N PHE A 93 -1.23 -17.10 -3.32
CA PHE A 93 -1.84 -16.95 -4.64
C PHE A 93 -0.89 -16.19 -5.56
N ASN A 94 -0.90 -16.55 -6.84
CA ASN A 94 -0.20 -15.78 -7.86
C ASN A 94 -1.00 -14.52 -8.25
N GLU A 95 -0.45 -13.71 -9.13
CA GLU A 95 -1.05 -12.45 -9.59
C GLU A 95 -2.42 -12.66 -10.26
N GLU A 96 -2.55 -13.68 -11.12
CA GLU A 96 -3.82 -14.00 -11.80
C GLU A 96 -4.91 -14.41 -10.81
N GLN A 97 -4.60 -15.29 -9.87
CA GLN A 97 -5.52 -15.74 -8.82
C GLN A 97 -5.92 -14.59 -7.89
N THR A 98 -4.98 -13.69 -7.60
CA THR A 98 -5.24 -12.49 -6.80
C THR A 98 -6.21 -11.56 -7.53
N ALA A 99 -5.99 -11.30 -8.81
CA ALA A 99 -6.89 -10.51 -9.64
C ALA A 99 -8.29 -11.15 -9.74
N GLN A 100 -8.38 -12.47 -9.87
CA GLN A 100 -9.66 -13.21 -9.87
C GLN A 100 -10.40 -13.07 -8.53
N LEU A 101 -9.70 -13.23 -7.40
CA LEU A 101 -10.27 -13.02 -6.07
C LEU A 101 -10.78 -11.58 -5.90
N ALA A 102 -9.99 -10.59 -6.31
CA ALA A 102 -10.33 -9.18 -6.25
C ALA A 102 -11.56 -8.86 -7.13
N ALA A 103 -11.61 -9.42 -8.34
CA ALA A 103 -12.74 -9.31 -9.26
C ALA A 103 -14.04 -9.88 -8.67
N TYR A 104 -13.96 -11.07 -8.04
CA TYR A 104 -15.13 -11.67 -7.40
C TYR A 104 -15.68 -10.77 -6.28
N VAL A 105 -14.82 -10.29 -5.38
CA VAL A 105 -15.26 -9.40 -4.28
C VAL A 105 -15.82 -8.07 -4.81
N ALA A 106 -15.19 -7.49 -5.83
CA ALA A 106 -15.69 -6.26 -6.49
C ALA A 106 -17.05 -6.45 -7.18
N SER A 107 -17.39 -7.68 -7.58
CA SER A 107 -18.71 -7.99 -8.15
C SER A 107 -19.84 -7.98 -7.12
N LEU A 108 -19.53 -8.08 -5.82
CA LEU A 108 -20.53 -8.15 -4.75
C LEU A 108 -21.07 -6.77 -4.36
N ALA A 109 -20.23 -5.75 -4.37
CA ALA A 109 -20.61 -4.36 -4.17
C ALA A 109 -19.50 -3.40 -4.63
N PRO A 110 -19.84 -2.14 -4.99
CA PRO A 110 -18.86 -1.11 -5.33
C PRO A 110 -17.87 -0.88 -4.18
N GLY A 111 -16.61 -0.62 -4.54
CA GLY A 111 -15.54 -0.26 -3.60
C GLY A 111 -14.31 0.22 -4.37
N PRO A 112 -13.21 0.56 -3.67
CA PRO A 112 -11.98 1.02 -4.31
C PRO A 112 -11.42 0.00 -5.30
N ALA A 113 -11.18 0.44 -6.54
CA ALA A 113 -10.58 -0.37 -7.59
C ALA A 113 -9.05 -0.42 -7.45
N VAL A 114 -8.43 -1.49 -7.96
CA VAL A 114 -6.97 -1.58 -8.11
C VAL A 114 -6.51 -0.41 -9.00
N PRO A 115 -5.47 0.34 -8.59
CA PRO A 115 -5.00 1.50 -9.35
C PRO A 115 -4.43 1.07 -10.71
N ALA A 116 -4.58 1.95 -11.70
CA ALA A 116 -4.01 1.73 -13.01
C ALA A 116 -2.47 1.90 -12.98
N ALA A 117 -1.79 1.26 -13.93
CA ALA A 117 -0.33 1.22 -13.97
C ALA A 117 0.33 2.61 -14.05
N ASP A 118 -0.32 3.56 -14.72
CA ASP A 118 0.13 4.95 -14.83
C ASP A 118 0.02 5.72 -13.51
N GLN A 119 -0.92 5.37 -12.63
CA GLN A 119 -1.11 6.02 -11.32
C GLN A 119 -0.05 5.61 -10.30
N VAL A 120 0.62 4.48 -10.53
CA VAL A 120 1.60 3.90 -9.60
C VAL A 120 3.03 4.00 -10.15
N ASP A 121 3.21 4.49 -11.37
CA ASP A 121 4.54 4.70 -11.95
C ASP A 121 5.27 5.83 -11.21
N PRO A 122 6.40 5.56 -10.52
CA PRO A 122 7.16 6.59 -9.83
C PRO A 122 7.71 7.67 -10.78
N ALA A 123 7.92 7.36 -12.07
CA ALA A 123 8.43 8.33 -13.04
C ALA A 123 7.44 9.47 -13.33
N GLY A 124 6.14 9.27 -13.07
CA GLY A 124 5.10 10.28 -13.21
C GLY A 124 4.90 11.16 -11.96
N GLY A 125 5.60 10.88 -10.86
CA GLY A 125 5.49 11.61 -9.61
C GLY A 125 6.61 12.64 -9.38
N ASN A 126 6.35 13.63 -8.53
CA ASN A 126 7.34 14.58 -8.02
C ASN A 126 7.79 14.20 -6.59
N PRO A 127 9.03 13.69 -6.41
CA PRO A 127 9.52 13.27 -5.10
C PRO A 127 9.59 14.37 -4.05
N ALA A 128 9.80 15.64 -4.43
CA ALA A 128 9.84 16.74 -3.47
C ALA A 128 8.45 17.02 -2.88
N THR A 129 7.41 16.98 -3.72
CA THR A 129 6.01 17.03 -3.27
C THR A 129 5.67 15.81 -2.43
N GLY A 130 6.10 14.63 -2.88
CA GLY A 130 5.91 13.36 -2.19
C GLY A 130 6.50 13.35 -0.79
N MET A 131 7.71 13.88 -0.62
CA MET A 131 8.36 14.05 0.68
C MET A 131 7.53 14.93 1.62
N ALA A 132 7.02 16.07 1.12
CA ALA A 132 6.21 16.96 1.93
C ALA A 132 4.92 16.27 2.41
N LEU A 133 4.23 15.56 1.50
CA LEU A 133 3.03 14.78 1.83
C LEU A 133 3.33 13.63 2.80
N PHE A 134 4.40 12.88 2.56
CA PHE A 134 4.78 11.74 3.40
C PHE A 134 5.18 12.18 4.82
N ARG A 135 5.95 13.27 4.95
CA ARG A 135 6.36 13.80 6.27
C ARG A 135 5.20 14.32 7.08
N THR A 136 4.17 14.85 6.43
CA THR A 136 2.99 15.41 7.10
C THR A 136 1.94 14.35 7.44
N ASN A 137 1.85 13.26 6.68
CA ASN A 137 0.76 12.28 6.81
C ASN A 137 1.21 10.89 7.28
N CYS A 138 2.46 10.48 7.02
CA CYS A 138 2.89 9.09 7.13
C CYS A 138 4.07 8.89 8.09
N ALA A 139 5.00 9.84 8.13
CA ALA A 139 6.26 9.71 8.86
C ALA A 139 6.10 9.52 10.38
N MET A 140 4.97 9.94 10.95
CA MET A 140 4.66 9.71 12.37
C MET A 140 4.60 8.22 12.72
N CYS A 141 4.22 7.37 11.75
CA CYS A 141 4.15 5.93 11.94
C CYS A 141 5.29 5.21 11.20
N HIS A 142 5.56 5.58 9.95
CA HIS A 142 6.49 4.85 9.08
C HIS A 142 7.93 5.37 9.11
N ASN A 143 8.29 6.27 10.04
CA ASN A 143 9.57 7.00 10.06
C ASN A 143 9.72 7.95 8.84
N ALA A 144 10.64 8.91 8.90
CA ALA A 144 10.87 9.91 7.86
C ALA A 144 11.21 9.31 6.49
N VAL A 145 11.92 8.17 6.46
CA VAL A 145 12.37 7.51 5.22
C VAL A 145 11.62 6.20 4.93
N GLY A 146 10.50 5.93 5.61
CA GLY A 146 9.75 4.69 5.41
C GLY A 146 10.34 3.45 6.10
N ALA A 147 11.21 3.63 7.11
CA ALA A 147 11.82 2.53 7.87
C ALA A 147 10.86 1.76 8.78
N GLY A 148 9.65 2.27 8.99
CA GLY A 148 8.66 1.70 9.91
C GLY A 148 8.79 2.22 11.35
N GLY A 149 7.94 1.71 12.23
CA GLY A 149 7.88 2.16 13.62
C GLY A 149 6.95 1.32 14.47
N ALA A 150 7.17 1.31 15.79
CA ALA A 150 6.31 0.60 16.73
C ALA A 150 5.00 1.38 16.98
N LEU A 151 3.88 0.66 17.06
CA LEU A 151 2.58 1.18 17.46
C LEU A 151 2.16 0.57 18.82
N SER A 152 1.03 1.02 19.35
CA SER A 152 0.45 0.46 20.57
C SER A 152 -0.02 -0.98 20.40
N GLU A 153 -0.17 -1.70 21.52
CA GLU A 153 -0.79 -3.04 21.56
C GLU A 153 -0.09 -4.10 20.71
N GLY A 154 1.23 -3.99 20.54
CA GLY A 154 2.04 -4.96 19.79
C GLY A 154 1.91 -4.84 18.27
N LYS A 155 1.21 -3.81 17.76
CA LYS A 155 1.16 -3.49 16.33
C LYS A 155 2.39 -2.68 15.93
N TYR A 156 2.67 -2.62 14.64
CA TYR A 156 3.74 -1.82 14.07
C TYR A 156 3.41 -1.34 12.66
N ALA A 157 4.05 -0.24 12.26
CA ALA A 157 4.09 0.23 10.90
C ALA A 157 5.25 -0.50 10.20
N PRO A 158 4.99 -1.32 9.16
CA PRO A 158 6.04 -2.05 8.48
C PRO A 158 6.98 -1.10 7.72
N PRO A 159 8.25 -1.51 7.49
CA PRO A 159 9.13 -0.82 6.56
C PRO A 159 8.54 -0.88 5.14
N LEU A 160 8.72 0.20 4.40
CA LEU A 160 8.13 0.38 3.06
C LEU A 160 9.12 0.05 1.93
N TYR A 161 10.34 -0.39 2.24
CA TYR A 161 11.39 -0.63 1.25
C TYR A 161 11.14 -1.82 0.31
N GLU A 162 10.34 -2.79 0.74
CA GLU A 162 10.04 -4.00 -0.05
C GLU A 162 8.65 -3.98 -0.71
N SER A 163 7.85 -2.96 -0.46
CA SER A 163 6.49 -2.87 -1.03
C SER A 163 6.54 -2.45 -2.49
N THR A 164 5.67 -2.99 -3.33
CA THR A 164 5.55 -2.50 -4.72
C THR A 164 4.86 -1.12 -4.75
N PRO A 165 5.05 -0.32 -5.81
CA PRO A 165 4.30 0.92 -5.99
C PRO A 165 2.78 0.74 -5.88
N THR A 166 2.24 -0.33 -6.48
CA THR A 166 0.83 -0.72 -6.38
C THR A 166 0.42 -0.95 -4.93
N GLN A 167 1.16 -1.76 -4.18
CA GLN A 167 0.86 -2.02 -2.77
C GLN A 167 0.91 -0.76 -1.90
N ILE A 168 1.81 0.18 -2.20
CA ILE A 168 1.89 1.47 -1.50
C ILE A 168 0.63 2.31 -1.80
N TYR A 169 0.21 2.38 -3.06
CA TYR A 169 -1.00 3.09 -3.46
C TYR A 169 -2.24 2.50 -2.80
N GLU A 170 -2.39 1.18 -2.85
CA GLU A 170 -3.52 0.47 -2.27
C GLU A 170 -3.55 0.58 -0.76
N ALA A 171 -2.40 0.55 -0.08
CA ALA A 171 -2.33 0.79 1.36
C ALA A 171 -2.88 2.19 1.71
N MET A 172 -2.50 3.22 0.96
CA MET A 172 -3.04 4.57 1.15
C MET A 172 -4.54 4.62 0.85
N LEU A 173 -5.00 3.91 -0.19
CA LEU A 173 -6.39 3.92 -0.62
C LEU A 173 -7.33 3.17 0.32
N THR A 174 -6.85 2.09 0.94
CA THR A 174 -7.69 1.13 1.68
C THR A 174 -7.53 1.22 3.20
N GLY A 175 -6.43 1.82 3.68
CA GLY A 175 -6.16 1.97 5.12
C GLY A 175 -6.08 0.62 5.84
N PRO A 176 -5.09 -0.24 5.53
CA PRO A 176 -5.03 -1.57 6.11
C PRO A 176 -4.77 -1.52 7.62
N GLN A 177 -5.56 -2.30 8.36
CA GLN A 177 -5.44 -2.49 9.81
C GLN A 177 -5.55 -1.17 10.61
N SER A 178 -4.44 -0.66 11.15
CA SER A 178 -4.40 0.58 11.92
C SER A 178 -4.04 1.81 11.08
N MET A 179 -3.76 1.64 9.78
CA MET A 179 -3.46 2.74 8.88
C MET A 179 -4.77 3.46 8.49
N PRO A 180 -4.84 4.80 8.57
CA PRO A 180 -6.03 5.53 8.15
C PRO A 180 -6.21 5.48 6.62
N VAL A 181 -7.45 5.66 6.18
CA VAL A 181 -7.81 5.74 4.75
C VAL A 181 -7.49 7.14 4.21
N PHE A 182 -6.71 7.21 3.14
CA PHE A 182 -6.42 8.45 2.41
C PHE A 182 -7.22 8.49 1.10
N ASN A 183 -8.46 8.99 1.21
CA ASN A 183 -9.31 9.24 0.05
C ASN A 183 -8.78 10.41 -0.80
N GLU A 184 -9.39 10.62 -1.97
CA GLU A 184 -8.96 11.67 -2.92
C GLU A 184 -9.14 13.10 -2.40
N ALA A 185 -9.98 13.31 -1.37
CA ALA A 185 -10.13 14.61 -0.72
C ALA A 185 -8.94 14.95 0.20
N ASN A 186 -8.27 13.92 0.75
CA ASN A 186 -7.11 14.09 1.62
C ASN A 186 -5.80 14.05 0.81
N ILE A 187 -5.66 13.05 -0.06
CA ILE A 187 -4.48 12.88 -0.93
C ILE A 187 -4.99 12.47 -2.32
N SER A 188 -4.81 13.37 -3.29
CA SER A 188 -5.19 13.14 -4.68
C SER A 188 -4.42 11.96 -5.30
N PRO A 189 -4.89 11.37 -6.42
CA PRO A 189 -4.16 10.35 -7.15
C PRO A 189 -2.72 10.76 -7.48
N GLN A 190 -2.52 12.00 -7.94
CA GLN A 190 -1.18 12.55 -8.17
C GLN A 190 -0.36 12.64 -6.88
N GLY A 191 -0.96 13.06 -5.76
CA GLY A 191 -0.27 13.12 -4.47
C GLY A 191 0.18 11.73 -3.98
N LYS A 192 -0.61 10.68 -4.26
CA LYS A 192 -0.22 9.29 -3.98
C LYS A 192 0.95 8.85 -4.86
N GLN A 193 0.92 9.21 -6.15
CA GLN A 193 2.02 8.95 -7.08
C GLN A 193 3.31 9.70 -6.67
N ASP A 194 3.19 10.94 -6.21
CA ASP A 194 4.30 11.74 -5.69
C ASP A 194 4.93 11.07 -4.45
N ILE A 195 4.10 10.58 -3.51
CA ILE A 195 4.58 9.82 -2.32
C ILE A 195 5.32 8.55 -2.75
N ILE A 196 4.81 7.84 -3.75
CA ILE A 196 5.47 6.65 -4.31
C ILE A 196 6.83 7.03 -4.90
N ALA A 197 6.90 8.09 -5.71
CA ALA A 197 8.14 8.58 -6.29
C ALA A 197 9.18 8.90 -5.20
N TYR A 198 8.77 9.59 -4.13
CA TYR A 198 9.61 9.85 -2.97
C TYR A 198 10.13 8.55 -2.32
N LEU A 199 9.24 7.60 -2.03
CA LEU A 199 9.62 6.34 -1.39
C LEU A 199 10.53 5.49 -2.26
N MET A 200 10.40 5.54 -3.59
CA MET A 200 11.33 4.87 -4.51
C MET A 200 12.70 5.54 -4.48
N GLU A 201 12.78 6.87 -4.45
CA GLU A 201 14.04 7.61 -4.33
C GLU A 201 14.76 7.30 -3.00
N GLN A 202 14.03 7.12 -1.89
CA GLN A 202 14.64 6.75 -0.60
C GLN A 202 15.26 5.36 -0.57
N ARG A 203 15.03 4.52 -1.59
CA ARG A 203 15.68 3.19 -1.72
C ARG A 203 17.06 3.29 -2.36
N GLU A 204 17.42 4.44 -2.91
CA GLU A 204 18.75 4.66 -3.46
C GLU A 204 19.83 4.64 -2.37
N PRO A 205 21.10 4.36 -2.73
CA PRO A 205 22.19 4.26 -1.77
C PRO A 205 22.33 5.52 -0.92
N SER A 206 22.52 5.34 0.39
CA SER A 206 22.61 6.44 1.34
C SER A 206 23.85 7.31 1.08
N PRO A 207 23.70 8.62 0.80
CA PRO A 207 24.83 9.52 0.67
C PRO A 207 25.58 9.61 2.01
N GLY A 208 26.90 9.42 1.99
CA GLY A 208 27.75 9.64 3.17
C GLY A 208 28.11 8.40 4.00
N GLY A 209 27.72 7.19 3.57
CA GLY A 209 28.23 5.94 4.16
C GLY A 209 27.14 4.95 4.53
N ALA A 210 27.40 4.13 5.56
CA ALA A 210 26.46 3.12 6.02
C ALA A 210 25.20 3.76 6.61
N ASN A 211 24.03 3.24 6.26
CA ASN A 211 22.74 3.77 6.71
C ASN A 211 22.40 3.43 8.17
N LEU A 212 23.11 2.46 8.76
CA LEU A 212 22.93 1.98 10.14
C LEU A 212 21.46 1.66 10.49
N GLY A 213 20.68 1.20 9.51
CA GLY A 213 19.25 0.91 9.66
C GLY A 213 18.31 2.11 9.50
N SER A 214 18.83 3.31 9.24
CA SER A 214 18.07 4.53 8.96
C SER A 214 17.08 4.97 10.06
N LEU A 215 17.36 4.57 11.31
CA LEU A 215 16.55 4.93 12.49
C LEU A 215 17.07 6.20 13.21
N GLY A 216 18.08 6.85 12.63
CA GLY A 216 18.65 8.10 13.11
C GLY A 216 19.52 7.95 14.37
N PRO A 217 19.42 8.86 15.36
CA PRO A 217 20.45 9.03 16.39
C PRO A 217 20.58 7.82 17.32
N VAL A 218 19.55 7.00 17.48
CA VAL A 218 19.60 5.83 18.36
C VAL A 218 20.54 4.77 17.79
N SER A 219 20.35 4.40 16.52
CA SER A 219 21.23 3.43 15.84
C SER A 219 22.65 3.99 15.69
N GLU A 220 22.77 5.26 15.32
CA GLU A 220 24.06 5.93 15.18
C GLU A 220 24.84 5.96 16.51
N ALA A 221 24.18 6.28 17.62
CA ALA A 221 24.80 6.32 18.94
C ALA A 221 25.32 4.95 19.39
N ILE A 222 24.59 3.87 19.11
CA ILE A 222 25.05 2.51 19.43
C ILE A 222 26.35 2.21 18.68
N TRP A 223 26.41 2.51 17.38
CA TRP A 223 27.63 2.30 16.60
C TRP A 223 28.77 3.22 17.01
N ALA A 224 28.49 4.49 17.32
CA ALA A 224 29.47 5.42 17.85
C ALA A 224 30.05 4.94 19.19
N PHE A 225 29.22 4.34 20.04
CA PHE A 225 29.67 3.79 21.33
C PHE A 225 30.50 2.51 21.13
N VAL A 226 29.98 1.53 20.38
CA VAL A 226 30.62 0.22 20.21
C VAL A 226 31.90 0.32 19.39
N ILE A 227 31.87 0.97 18.22
CA ILE A 227 33.04 1.09 17.34
C ILE A 227 33.89 2.29 17.73
N GLY A 228 33.28 3.46 17.90
CA GLY A 228 34.02 4.69 18.19
C GLY A 228 34.67 4.65 19.57
N ILE A 229 33.87 4.63 20.62
CA ILE A 229 34.39 4.62 22.00
C ILE A 229 35.11 3.31 22.31
N GLY A 230 34.54 2.16 21.94
CA GLY A 230 35.20 0.86 22.12
C GLY A 230 36.56 0.78 21.43
N GLY A 231 36.68 1.32 20.21
CA GLY A 231 37.95 1.41 19.48
C GLY A 231 38.97 2.32 20.17
N LEU A 232 38.53 3.49 20.66
CA LEU A 232 39.38 4.42 21.42
C LEU A 232 39.91 3.78 22.71
N ILE A 233 39.05 3.09 23.46
CA ILE A 233 39.44 2.35 24.67
C ILE A 233 40.46 1.26 24.32
N GLY A 234 40.21 0.48 23.27
CA GLY A 234 41.13 -0.56 22.81
C GLY A 234 42.52 -0.03 22.46
N MET A 235 42.58 1.10 21.73
CA MET A 235 43.83 1.79 21.42
C MET A 235 44.53 2.31 22.67
N ALA A 236 43.80 2.92 23.60
CA ALA A 236 44.37 3.43 24.84
C ALA A 236 45.00 2.31 25.69
N VAL A 237 44.31 1.16 25.82
CA VAL A 237 44.82 -0.03 26.52
C VAL A 237 46.06 -0.59 25.81
N TRP A 238 46.04 -0.68 24.49
CA TRP A 238 47.18 -1.18 23.70
C TRP A 238 48.43 -0.29 23.86
N ILE A 239 48.26 1.03 23.82
CA ILE A 239 49.35 1.99 24.04
C ILE A 239 49.88 1.85 25.47
N GLY A 240 49.00 1.86 26.47
CA GLY A 240 49.38 1.74 27.88
C GLY A 240 50.11 0.43 28.21
N ALA A 241 49.72 -0.68 27.58
CA ALA A 241 50.36 -1.98 27.75
C ALA A 241 51.76 -2.06 27.11
N ARG A 242 52.09 -1.20 26.13
CA ARG A 242 53.43 -1.13 25.50
C ARG A 242 54.37 -0.11 26.14
N SER A 243 53.83 0.82 26.93
CA SER A 243 54.61 1.83 27.66
C SER A 243 55.06 1.37 29.05
N SER A 244 54.66 0.16 29.46
CA SER A 244 55.06 -0.51 30.71
C SER A 244 56.06 -1.63 30.40
#